data_AF-A0AAV3M4Z2-F1
#
_entry.id   AF-A0AAV3M4Z2-F1
#
_cell.length_a   1.000
_cell.length_b   1.000
_cell.length_c   1.000
_cell.angle_alpha   90.00
_cell.angle_beta   90.00
_cell.angle_gamma   90.00
#
_symmetry.space_group_name_H-M   'P 1'
#
loop_
_entity.id
_entity.type
_entity.pdbx_description
1 polymer ?
#
loop_
_entity_poly.entity_id
_entity_poly.type
_entity_poly.pdbx_seq_one_letter_code
_entity_poly.pdbx_strand_id
1 'polypeptide(L)' 'MKKGIHPKYEEVTATCSCGNVMKINSTAGHSLNLDVCGNCHPFYTGKQRDVATGGRVDRFNQRFSIPGSKK' A
#
# COMPACT_ATOMS: atom_id res chain seq x y z
N MET A 1 -24.87 14.95 17.31
CA MET A 1 -26.03 14.33 16.65
C MET A 1 -27.30 15.10 16.98
N LYS A 2 -27.75 16.00 16.09
CA LYS A 2 -29.10 16.59 16.18
C LYS A 2 -30.11 15.59 15.61
N LYS A 3 -31.26 15.41 16.29
CA LYS A 3 -32.29 14.48 15.83
C LYS A 3 -32.77 14.88 14.43
N GLY A 4 -32.70 13.96 13.48
CA GLY A 4 -33.35 14.07 12.16
C GLY A 4 -32.50 14.53 10.97
N ILE A 5 -31.26 15.01 11.16
CA ILE A 5 -30.42 15.52 10.04
C ILE A 5 -29.16 14.69 9.76
N HIS A 6 -28.91 13.63 10.53
CA HIS A 6 -27.71 12.83 10.37
C HIS A 6 -28.00 11.51 9.66
N PRO A 7 -27.10 11.09 8.74
CA PRO A 7 -27.16 9.75 8.15
C PRO A 7 -27.04 8.68 9.23
N LYS A 8 -27.57 7.48 8.94
CA LYS A 8 -27.41 6.32 9.81
C LYS A 8 -25.92 6.02 9.96
N TYR A 9 -25.46 5.96 11.20
CA TYR A 9 -24.06 5.72 11.55
C TYR A 9 -24.00 4.43 12.36
N GLU A 10 -23.46 3.38 11.76
CA GLU A 10 -23.50 2.03 12.30
C GLU A 10 -22.09 1.42 12.29
N GLU A 11 -21.88 0.42 13.14
CA GLU A 11 -20.61 -0.29 13.22
C GLU A 11 -20.45 -1.21 12.01
N VAL A 12 -19.35 -1.06 11.29
CA VAL A 12 -19.02 -1.80 10.07
C VAL A 12 -17.69 -2.51 10.23
N THR A 13 -17.64 -3.76 9.78
CA THR A 13 -16.39 -4.52 9.68
C THR A 13 -15.69 -4.24 8.36
N ALA A 14 -14.47 -3.71 8.43
CA ALA A 14 -13.57 -3.55 7.28
C ALA A 14 -12.52 -4.66 7.30
N THR A 15 -12.56 -5.55 6.32
CA THR A 15 -11.60 -6.65 6.15
C THR A 15 -10.57 -6.27 5.10
N CYS A 16 -9.28 -6.40 5.41
CA CYS A 16 -8.20 -6.08 4.49
C CYS A 16 -7.53 -7.35 3.94
N SER A 17 -7.02 -7.28 2.71
CA SER A 17 -6.24 -8.34 2.05
C SER A 17 -5.05 -8.85 2.87
N CYS A 18 -4.50 -8.03 3.78
CA CYS A 18 -3.41 -8.43 4.69
C CYS A 18 -3.88 -9.22 5.93
N GLY A 19 -5.17 -9.54 6.03
CA GLY A 19 -5.76 -10.26 7.16
C GLY A 19 -6.19 -9.36 8.33
N ASN A 20 -5.99 -8.05 8.22
CA ASN A 20 -6.42 -7.10 9.24
C ASN A 20 -7.93 -6.87 9.19
N VAL A 21 -8.61 -7.01 10.34
CA VAL A 21 -10.05 -6.77 10.48
C VAL A 21 -10.25 -5.58 11.41
N MET A 22 -10.71 -4.46 10.87
CA MET A 22 -10.94 -3.23 11.61
C MET A 22 -12.44 -3.01 11.78
N LYS A 23 -12.88 -2.79 13.03
CA LYS A 23 -14.25 -2.36 13.32
C LYS A 23 -14.29 -0.84 13.30
N ILE A 24 -15.01 -0.27 12.34
CA ILE A 24 -15.11 1.18 12.16
C ILE A 24 -16.58 1.58 12.11
N ASN A 25 -16.92 2.67 12.75
CA ASN A 25 -18.26 3.23 12.61
C ASN A 25 -18.31 4.04 11.31
N SER A 26 -19.24 3.70 10.42
CA SER A 26 -19.37 4.30 9.10
C SER A 26 -20.84 4.48 8.74
N THR A 27 -21.10 5.38 7.79
CA THR A 27 -22.44 5.56 7.20
C THR A 27 -22.71 4.62 6.03
N ALA A 28 -21.73 3.80 5.64
CA ALA A 28 -21.85 2.88 4.50
C ALA A 28 -22.80 1.69 4.78
N GLY A 29 -22.99 1.32 6.04
CA GLY A 29 -23.99 0.30 6.45
C GLY A 29 -23.73 -1.13 5.93
N HIS A 30 -22.61 -1.39 5.26
CA HIS A 30 -22.24 -2.72 4.75
C HIS A 30 -20.76 -3.01 5.01
N SER A 31 -20.37 -4.29 5.07
CA SER A 31 -18.96 -4.69 5.22
C SER A 31 -18.08 -4.11 4.11
N LEU A 32 -16.87 -3.67 4.49
CA LEU A 32 -15.89 -3.08 3.57
C LEU A 32 -14.78 -4.10 3.30
N ASN A 33 -14.47 -4.31 2.03
CA ASN A 33 -13.30 -5.09 1.60
C ASN A 33 -12.22 -4.11 1.14
N LEU A 34 -11.10 -4.05 1.85
CA LEU A 34 -10.01 -3.12 1.64
C LEU A 34 -8.83 -3.83 0.98
N ASP A 35 -8.36 -3.30 -0.15
CA ASP A 35 -7.15 -3.83 -0.80
C ASP A 35 -5.89 -3.47 -0.01
N VAL A 36 -5.86 -2.24 0.52
CA VAL A 36 -4.74 -1.72 1.32
C VAL A 36 -5.29 -1.01 2.56
N CYS A 37 -4.69 -1.28 3.72
CA CYS A 37 -4.95 -0.59 4.98
C CYS A 37 -3.69 0.09 5.53
N GLY A 38 -3.84 0.85 6.62
CA GLY A 38 -2.74 1.53 7.29
C GLY A 38 -1.57 0.62 7.68
N ASN A 39 -1.83 -0.67 7.92
CA ASN A 39 -0.79 -1.63 8.30
C ASN A 39 0.00 -2.20 7.11
N CYS A 40 -0.54 -2.14 5.89
CA CYS A 40 0.11 -2.71 4.71
C CYS A 40 0.44 -1.69 3.61
N HIS A 41 0.01 -0.44 3.73
CA HIS A 41 0.37 0.56 2.74
C HIS A 41 1.90 0.78 2.76
N PRO A 42 2.59 0.66 1.60
CA PRO A 42 4.06 0.76 1.52
C PRO A 42 4.65 2.00 2.18
N PHE A 43 3.87 3.10 2.18
CA PHE A 43 4.18 4.34 2.90
C PHE A 43 4.28 4.15 4.41
N TYR A 44 3.30 3.49 5.04
CA TYR A 44 3.29 3.26 6.48
C TYR A 44 4.28 2.16 6.90
N THR A 45 4.57 1.21 6.01
CA THR A 45 5.58 0.17 6.27
C THR A 45 7.02 0.61 5.94
N GLY A 46 7.24 1.84 5.49
CA GLY A 46 8.57 2.40 5.21
C GLY A 46 9.30 1.78 4.01
N LYS A 47 8.61 1.03 3.13
CA LYS A 47 9.18 0.44 1.91
C LYS A 47 9.02 1.36 0.70
N GLN A 48 9.06 2.67 0.94
CA GLN A 48 9.08 3.64 -0.15
C GLN A 48 10.35 3.36 -0.96
N ARG A 49 10.18 3.15 -2.27
CA ARG A 49 11.31 2.82 -3.15
C ARG A 49 12.38 3.90 -3.00
N ASP A 50 13.50 3.55 -2.38
CA ASP A 50 14.74 4.28 -2.58
C ASP A 50 14.99 4.25 -4.09
N VAL A 51 14.77 5.39 -4.74
CA VAL A 51 15.17 5.58 -6.13
C VAL A 51 16.69 5.63 -6.11
N ALA A 52 17.32 4.47 -6.08
CA ALA A 52 18.76 4.34 -6.05
C ALA A 52 19.32 5.04 -7.29
N THR A 53 19.93 6.21 -7.07
CA THR A 53 20.64 7.00 -8.09
C THR A 53 21.74 6.18 -8.77
N GLY A 54 22.16 5.05 -8.18
CA GLY A 54 23.15 4.12 -8.72
C GLY A 54 22.67 3.22 -9.88
N GLY A 55 21.36 3.08 -10.10
CA GLY A 55 20.86 2.07 -11.05
C GLY A 55 21.19 2.33 -12.52
N ARG A 56 21.44 3.58 -12.92
CA ARG A 56 21.78 3.90 -14.33
C ARG A 56 23.21 3.48 -14.68
N VAL A 57 24.15 3.64 -13.76
CA VAL A 57 25.56 3.27 -13.95
C VAL A 57 25.72 1.75 -13.91
N ASP A 58 25.05 1.06 -12.98
CA ASP A 58 25.06 -0.40 -12.94
C ASP A 58 24.40 -1.03 -14.18
N ARG A 59 23.30 -0.46 -14.67
CA ARG A 59 22.67 -0.90 -15.94
C ARG A 59 23.55 -0.63 -17.14
N PHE A 60 24.35 0.44 -17.15
CA PHE A 60 25.33 0.72 -18.19
C PHE A 60 26.45 -0.32 -18.16
N ASN A 61 27.05 -0.56 -16.98
CA ASN A 61 28.11 -1.56 -16.81
C ASN A 61 27.64 -2.97 -17.18
N GLN A 62 26.41 -3.37 -16.81
CA GLN A 62 25.82 -4.66 -17.20
C GLN A 62 25.60 -4.79 -18.72
N ARG A 63 25.26 -3.71 -19.42
CA ARG A 63 25.04 -3.72 -20.87
C ARG A 63 26.34 -3.75 -21.68
N PHE A 64 27.40 -3.12 -21.17
CA PHE A 64 28.68 -2.98 -21.86
C PHE A 64 29.80 -3.87 -21.30
N SER A 65 29.49 -4.77 -20.36
CA SER A 65 30.42 -5.83 -19.94
C SER A 65 30.56 -6.85 -21.07
N ILE A 66 31.59 -6.68 -21.92
CA ILE A 66 31.90 -7.56 -23.05
C ILE A 66 32.32 -8.94 -22.50
N PRO A 67 31.60 -10.04 -22.81
CA PRO A 67 31.99 -11.38 -22.39
C PRO A 67 33.05 -11.95 -23.34
N GLY A 68 34.25 -11.35 -23.40
CA GLY A 68 35.19 -11.73 -24.47
C GLY A 68 36.60 -11.15 -24.46
N SER A 69 37.12 -10.62 -23.35
CA SER A 69 38.55 -10.26 -23.28
C SER A 69 39.17 -10.70 -21.97
N LYS A 70 39.21 -12.02 -21.75
CA LYS A 70 40.28 -12.63 -20.98
C LYS A 70 41.49 -12.71 -21.91
N LYS A 71 42.46 -11.81 -21.70
CA LYS A 71 43.86 -12.11 -21.99
C LYS A 71 44.53 -12.38 -20.65
#